data_AF-A0A8S1HM27-F1
#
_entry.id   AF-A0A8S1HM27-F1
#
_cell.length_a   1.000
_cell.length_b   1.000
_cell.length_c   1.000
_cell.angle_alpha   90.00
_cell.angle_beta   90.00
_cell.angle_gamma   90.00
#
_symmetry.space_group_name_H-M   'P 1'
#
loop_
_entity.id
_entity.type
_entity.pdbx_description
1 polymer ?
#
loop_
_entity_poly.entity_id
_entity_poly.type
_entity_poly.pdbx_seq_one_letter_code
_entity_poly.pdbx_strand_id
1 'polypeptide(L)'
;MKFLIPLVCFVTLALGAPAQTGEQQQRNLALELAQLKQQLASLERQYSAPEAQGAKPSLVDMLNGWKPQKRMVAWQPMKRSFDYDHAPLVQAVEARLAEVLRAGEGLGVAPEEVLQDLRARNQFN
;
A
#
# COMPACT_ATOMS: atom_id res chain seq x y z
N MET A 1 10.48 44.91 16.02
CA MET A 1 9.63 44.59 14.85
C MET A 1 10.44 44.37 13.55
N LYS A 2 11.64 43.75 13.61
CA LYS A 2 12.54 43.55 12.45
C LYS A 2 12.83 42.08 12.12
N PHE A 3 12.24 41.14 12.87
CA PHE A 3 12.41 39.68 12.66
C PHE A 3 11.12 38.97 12.20
N LEU A 4 10.03 39.72 11.97
CA LEU A 4 8.75 39.15 11.52
C LEU A 4 8.75 38.84 10.00
N ILE A 5 9.59 39.51 9.22
CA ILE A 5 9.66 39.37 7.76
C ILE A 5 10.34 38.06 7.31
N PRO A 6 11.48 37.61 7.88
CA PRO A 6 12.08 36.34 7.44
C PRO A 6 11.27 35.10 7.86
N LEU A 7 10.45 35.20 8.91
CA LEU A 7 9.63 34.09 9.41
C LEU A 7 8.39 33.84 8.55
N VAL A 8 7.79 34.89 8.00
CA VAL A 8 6.64 34.77 7.07
C VAL A 8 7.08 34.13 5.73
N CYS A 9 8.30 34.41 5.24
CA CYS A 9 8.81 33.81 4.00
C CYS A 9 9.13 32.31 4.12
N PHE A 10 9.48 31.81 5.31
CA PHE A 10 9.71 30.36 5.51
C PHE A 10 8.42 29.56 5.61
N VAL A 11 7.36 30.15 6.18
CA VAL A 11 6.04 29.51 6.26
C VAL A 11 5.37 29.44 4.89
N THR A 12 5.58 30.43 4.02
CA THR A 12 5.08 30.37 2.63
C THR A 12 5.90 29.45 1.72
N LEU A 13 7.20 29.23 1.99
CA LEU A 13 7.99 28.25 1.23
C LEU A 13 7.74 26.78 1.64
N ALA A 14 7.32 26.52 2.88
CA ALA A 14 6.97 25.16 3.33
C ALA A 14 5.61 24.68 2.79
N LEU A 15 4.74 25.60 2.39
CA LEU A 15 3.47 25.31 1.70
C LEU A 15 3.65 25.26 0.17
N GLY A 16 4.87 25.02 -0.30
CA GLY A 16 5.23 24.80 -1.70
C GLY A 16 5.67 23.36 -2.00
N ALA A 17 5.32 22.39 -1.16
CA ALA A 17 5.52 20.98 -1.49
C ALA A 17 4.70 20.67 -2.76
N PRO A 18 5.30 20.15 -3.84
CA PRO A 18 4.57 19.85 -5.04
C PRO A 18 3.58 18.75 -4.68
N ALA A 19 2.31 19.11 -4.55
CA ALA A 19 1.23 18.19 -4.82
C ALA A 19 1.51 17.68 -6.23
N GLN A 20 2.14 16.51 -6.33
CA GLN A 20 2.15 15.73 -7.56
C GLN A 20 0.70 15.62 -7.95
N THR A 21 0.36 16.43 -8.92
CA THR A 21 -0.99 16.80 -9.28
C THR A 21 -1.69 15.48 -9.58
N GLY A 22 -2.87 15.23 -9.01
CA GLY A 22 -3.60 13.98 -9.29
C GLY A 22 -3.68 13.68 -10.80
N GLU A 23 -3.67 14.72 -11.63
CA GLU A 23 -3.54 14.63 -13.08
C GLU A 23 -2.21 14.06 -13.61
N GLN A 24 -1.06 14.39 -13.01
CA GLN A 24 0.22 13.79 -13.40
C GLN A 24 0.27 12.31 -13.03
N GLN A 25 -0.28 11.94 -11.87
CA GLN A 25 -0.37 10.55 -11.45
C GLN A 25 -1.32 9.76 -12.36
N GLN A 26 -2.45 10.35 -12.75
CA GLN A 26 -3.37 9.77 -13.74
C GLN A 26 -2.73 9.61 -15.12
N ARG A 27 -1.90 10.57 -15.56
CA ARG A 27 -1.16 10.46 -16.83
C ARG A 27 -0.14 9.32 -16.78
N ASN A 28 0.60 9.19 -15.69
CA ASN A 28 1.55 8.09 -15.53
C ASN A 28 0.83 6.72 -15.53
N LEU A 29 -0.29 6.61 -14.82
CA LEU A 29 -1.11 5.39 -14.84
C LEU A 29 -1.69 5.08 -16.23
N ALA A 30 -2.12 6.09 -16.98
CA ALA A 30 -2.62 5.91 -18.33
C ALA A 30 -1.52 5.41 -19.29
N LEU A 31 -0.28 5.91 -19.12
CA LEU A 31 0.89 5.45 -19.88
C LEU A 31 1.25 4.00 -19.53
N GLU A 32 1.26 3.65 -18.25
CA GLU A 32 1.49 2.26 -17.81
C GLU A 32 0.44 1.30 -18.36
N LEU A 33 -0.84 1.69 -18.32
CA LEU A 33 -1.94 0.89 -18.89
C LEU A 33 -1.79 0.71 -20.41
N ALA A 34 -1.37 1.74 -21.13
CA ALA A 34 -1.13 1.64 -22.57
C ALA A 34 0.02 0.68 -22.87
N GLN A 35 1.10 0.76 -22.10
CA GLN A 35 2.26 -0.12 -22.22
C GLN A 35 1.89 -1.58 -21.94
N LEU A 36 1.11 -1.85 -20.90
CA LEU A 36 0.60 -3.18 -20.56
C LEU A 36 -0.30 -3.75 -21.66
N LYS A 37 -1.21 -2.95 -22.21
CA LYS A 37 -2.06 -3.36 -23.34
C LYS A 37 -1.23 -3.71 -24.58
N GLN A 38 -0.16 -2.96 -24.84
CA GLN A 38 0.73 -3.21 -25.96
C GLN A 38 1.56 -4.49 -25.77
N GLN A 39 1.98 -4.79 -24.54
CA GLN A 39 2.62 -6.06 -24.19
C GLN A 39 1.67 -7.25 -24.33
N LEU A 40 0.40 -7.10 -23.96
CA LEU A 40 -0.60 -8.14 -24.17
C LEU A 40 -0.85 -8.38 -25.66
N ALA A 41 -0.98 -7.32 -26.46
CA ALA A 41 -1.18 -7.44 -27.91
C ALA A 41 0.04 -8.05 -28.63
N SER A 42 1.26 -7.78 -28.17
CA SER A 42 2.46 -8.40 -28.73
C SER A 42 2.56 -9.88 -28.36
N LEU A 43 2.21 -10.25 -27.12
CA LEU A 43 2.11 -11.64 -26.70
C LEU A 43 1.01 -12.38 -27.46
N GLU A 44 -0.18 -11.80 -27.58
CA GLU A 44 -1.28 -12.37 -28.35
C GLU A 44 -0.85 -12.64 -29.80
N ARG A 45 -0.14 -11.71 -30.44
CA ARG A 45 0.44 -11.92 -31.78
C ARG A 45 1.55 -12.98 -31.81
N GLN A 46 2.36 -13.09 -30.76
CA GLN A 46 3.39 -14.12 -30.67
C GLN A 46 2.81 -15.53 -30.49
N TYR A 47 1.66 -15.64 -29.82
CA TYR A 47 0.94 -16.91 -29.63
C TYR A 47 -0.13 -17.16 -30.71
N SER A 48 -0.47 -16.16 -31.53
CA SER A 48 -1.43 -16.28 -32.64
C SER A 48 -0.70 -16.40 -33.98
N ALA A 49 -0.17 -17.59 -34.29
CA ALA A 49 0.17 -17.97 -35.66
C ALA A 49 0.15 -19.51 -35.83
N PRO A 50 -0.25 -20.01 -37.01
CA PRO A 50 -1.62 -20.25 -37.44
C PRO A 50 -2.08 -21.67 -37.06
N GLU A 51 -3.38 -21.86 -36.81
CA GLU A 51 -4.01 -23.17 -37.01
C GLU A 51 -3.90 -23.51 -38.50
N ALA A 52 -2.92 -24.33 -38.84
CA ALA A 52 -2.88 -25.01 -40.12
C ALA A 52 -4.12 -25.89 -40.21
N GLN A 53 -5.00 -25.55 -41.15
CA GLN A 53 -6.14 -26.36 -41.54
C GLN A 53 -5.66 -27.76 -41.94
N GLY A 54 -6.08 -28.79 -41.21
CA GLY A 54 -5.80 -30.18 -41.59
C GLY A 54 -6.17 -31.19 -40.52
N ALA A 55 -7.37 -31.75 -40.65
CA ALA A 55 -7.92 -32.88 -39.90
C ALA A 55 -8.16 -32.67 -38.39
N LYS A 56 -9.40 -32.98 -37.94
CA LYS A 56 -9.71 -33.10 -36.52
C LYS A 56 -8.74 -34.14 -35.91
N PRO A 57 -7.85 -33.77 -34.97
CA PRO A 57 -6.96 -34.74 -34.35
C PRO A 57 -7.80 -35.77 -33.62
N SER A 58 -7.47 -37.05 -33.79
CA SER A 58 -8.15 -38.10 -33.04
C SER A 58 -7.86 -37.91 -31.55
N LEU A 59 -8.79 -38.31 -30.67
CA LEU A 59 -8.60 -38.25 -29.22
C LEU A 59 -7.28 -38.91 -28.76
N VAL A 60 -6.84 -39.93 -29.52
CA VAL A 60 -5.60 -40.68 -29.27
C VAL A 60 -4.37 -39.81 -29.53
N ASP A 61 -4.39 -38.97 -30.56
CA ASP A 61 -3.28 -38.05 -30.86
C ASP A 61 -3.20 -36.90 -29.85
N MET A 62 -4.35 -36.44 -29.34
CA MET A 62 -4.41 -35.43 -28.28
C MET A 62 -3.87 -35.96 -26.94
N LEU A 63 -4.18 -37.22 -26.60
CA LEU A 63 -3.66 -37.89 -25.40
C LEU A 63 -2.15 -38.17 -25.49
N ASN A 64 -1.67 -38.59 -26.66
CA ASN A 64 -0.24 -38.86 -26.89
C ASN A 64 0.62 -37.59 -27.04
N GLY A 65 0.00 -36.46 -27.44
CA GLY A 65 0.66 -35.16 -27.55
C GLY A 65 0.78 -34.40 -26.23
N TRP A 66 0.16 -34.89 -25.15
CA TRP A 66 0.18 -34.24 -23.85
C TRP A 66 1.57 -34.35 -23.20
N LYS A 67 2.46 -33.43 -23.57
CA LYS A 67 3.73 -33.22 -22.87
C LYS A 67 3.44 -32.35 -21.65
N PRO A 68 3.67 -32.83 -20.41
CA PRO A 68 3.55 -31.98 -19.24
C PRO A 68 4.61 -30.89 -19.35
N GLN A 69 4.19 -29.71 -19.81
CA GLN A 69 5.02 -28.52 -19.81
C GLN A 69 5.28 -28.21 -18.34
N LYS A 70 6.47 -28.58 -17.84
CA LYS A 70 6.98 -28.18 -16.54
C LYS A 70 7.12 -26.67 -16.53
N ARG A 71 5.99 -25.99 -16.32
CA ARG A 71 5.99 -24.60 -15.89
C ARG A 71 6.67 -24.64 -14.54
N MET A 72 7.91 -24.19 -14.47
CA MET A 72 8.60 -23.94 -13.21
C MET A 72 7.87 -22.79 -12.52
N VAL A 73 6.70 -23.06 -11.98
CA VAL A 73 5.99 -22.17 -11.07
C VAL A 73 6.64 -22.43 -9.72
N ALA A 74 7.73 -21.71 -9.46
CA ALA A 74 8.24 -21.63 -8.11
C ALA A 74 7.12 -21.00 -7.28
N TRP A 75 6.54 -21.76 -6.36
CA TRP A 75 5.71 -21.21 -5.29
C TRP A 75 6.61 -20.31 -4.47
N GLN A 76 6.70 -19.04 -4.84
CA GLN A 76 7.42 -18.08 -4.04
C GLN A 76 6.58 -17.87 -2.78
N PRO A 77 7.10 -18.20 -1.59
CA PRO A 77 6.39 -17.92 -0.35
C PRO A 77 6.15 -16.41 -0.29
N MET A 78 4.90 -16.01 -0.08
CA MET A 78 4.52 -14.62 0.04
C MET A 78 5.34 -14.01 1.18
N LYS A 79 6.06 -12.90 0.93
CA LYS A 79 6.74 -12.16 1.99
C LYS A 79 5.68 -11.72 2.98
N ARG A 80 5.67 -12.41 4.11
CA ARG A 80 4.92 -12.07 5.30
C ARG A 80 5.50 -10.77 5.83
N SER A 81 4.82 -9.63 5.61
CA SER A 81 5.11 -8.37 6.30
C SER A 81 4.69 -8.53 7.76
N PHE A 82 5.42 -9.36 8.50
CA PHE A 82 5.20 -9.64 9.92
C PHE A 82 6.05 -8.74 10.82
N ASP A 83 6.63 -7.69 10.26
CA ASP A 83 7.06 -6.55 11.03
C ASP A 83 5.80 -5.75 11.35
N TYR A 84 5.03 -6.25 12.33
CA TYR A 84 4.10 -5.39 13.06
C TYR A 84 4.97 -4.38 13.80
N ASP A 85 5.39 -3.35 13.08
CA ASP A 85 6.05 -2.22 13.67
C ASP A 85 4.96 -1.51 14.46
N HIS A 86 4.79 -1.94 15.71
CA HIS A 86 3.85 -1.34 16.64
C HIS A 86 4.35 0.04 17.08
N ALA A 87 5.59 0.41 16.75
CA ALA A 87 6.17 1.71 17.06
C ALA A 87 5.26 2.90 16.69
N PRO A 88 4.75 3.02 15.45
CA PRO A 88 3.78 4.08 15.10
C PRO A 88 2.48 4.01 15.89
N LEU A 89 1.97 2.81 16.17
CA LEU A 89 0.74 2.63 16.95
C LEU A 89 0.94 3.06 18.41
N VAL A 90 2.05 2.66 19.03
CA VAL A 90 2.43 3.02 20.40
C VAL A 90 2.62 4.54 20.50
N GLN A 91 3.34 5.16 19.55
CA GLN A 91 3.51 6.61 19.52
C GLN A 91 2.17 7.35 19.41
N ALA A 92 1.24 6.86 18.59
CA ALA A 92 -0.09 7.45 18.47
C ALA A 92 -0.89 7.33 19.78
N VAL A 93 -0.80 6.19 20.48
CA VAL A 93 -1.45 5.99 21.77
C VAL A 93 -0.83 6.88 22.85
N GLU A 94 0.49 6.98 22.91
CA GLU A 94 1.21 7.85 23.85
C GLU A 94 0.84 9.32 23.66
N ALA A 95 0.82 9.80 22.41
CA ALA A 95 0.42 11.17 22.09
C ALA A 95 -1.01 11.44 22.56
N ARG A 96 -1.93 10.50 22.31
CA ARG A 96 -3.32 10.65 22.74
C ARG A 96 -3.47 10.60 24.26
N LEU A 97 -2.71 9.75 24.95
CA LEU A 97 -2.71 9.67 26.40
C LEU A 97 -2.23 11.00 27.01
N ALA A 98 -1.17 11.60 26.45
CA ALA A 98 -0.66 12.89 26.91
C ALA A 98 -1.70 14.01 26.77
N GLU A 99 -2.47 14.03 25.68
CA GLU A 99 -3.59 14.97 25.50
C GLU A 99 -4.67 14.80 26.57
N VAL A 100 -5.06 13.55 26.85
CA VAL A 100 -6.09 13.24 27.85
C VAL A 100 -5.64 13.65 29.25
N LEU A 101 -4.40 13.33 29.63
CA LEU A 101 -3.85 13.70 30.93
C LEU A 101 -3.79 15.23 31.09
N ARG A 102 -3.35 15.95 30.06
CA ARG A 102 -3.33 17.42 30.05
C ARG A 102 -4.74 18.03 30.16
N ALA A 103 -5.72 17.45 29.46
CA ALA A 103 -7.11 17.89 29.58
C ALA A 103 -7.68 17.59 30.98
N GLY A 104 -7.33 16.44 31.57
CA GLY A 104 -7.71 16.05 32.92
C GLY A 104 -7.14 16.97 34.00
N GLU A 105 -5.88 17.37 33.87
CA GLU A 105 -5.24 18.36 34.75
C GLU A 105 -5.99 19.71 34.71
N GLY A 106 -6.41 20.15 33.52
CA GLY A 106 -7.23 21.35 33.35
C GLY A 106 -8.61 21.27 34.03
N LEU A 107 -9.10 20.06 34.31
CA LEU A 107 -10.34 19.77 35.02
C LEU A 107 -10.12 19.49 36.52
N GLY A 108 -8.88 19.55 37.00
CA GLY A 108 -8.52 19.24 38.39
C GLY A 108 -8.50 17.75 38.71
N VAL A 109 -8.53 16.87 37.71
CA VAL A 109 -8.43 15.41 37.88
C VAL A 109 -6.97 15.03 37.93
N ALA A 110 -6.58 14.28 38.97
CA ALA A 110 -5.21 13.81 39.10
C ALA A 110 -4.89 12.79 37.98
N PRO A 111 -3.69 12.85 37.37
CA PRO A 111 -3.32 11.93 36.29
C PRO A 111 -3.37 10.46 36.72
N GLU A 112 -3.11 10.18 38.00
CA GLU A 112 -3.14 8.82 38.53
C GLU A 112 -4.56 8.22 38.60
N GLU A 113 -5.59 9.03 38.80
CA GLU A 113 -6.98 8.56 38.78
C GLU A 113 -7.37 8.10 37.38
N VAL A 114 -6.95 8.84 36.35
CA VAL A 114 -7.18 8.50 34.94
C VAL A 114 -6.43 7.20 34.57
N LEU A 115 -5.17 7.07 34.98
CA LEU A 115 -4.39 5.86 34.72
C LEU A 115 -4.95 4.64 35.46
N GLN A 116 -5.46 4.83 36.68
CA GLN A 116 -6.08 3.76 37.45
C GLN A 116 -7.39 3.29 36.81
N ASP A 117 -8.25 4.20 36.33
CA ASP A 117 -9.48 3.85 35.61
C ASP A 117 -9.16 3.11 34.29
N LEU A 118 -8.19 3.61 33.52
CA LEU A 118 -7.75 2.94 32.29
C LEU A 118 -7.17 1.54 32.55
N ARG A 119 -6.37 1.40 33.62
CA ARG A 119 -5.83 0.10 34.03
C ARG A 119 -6.95 -0.86 34.45
N ALA A 120 -7.92 -0.39 35.24
CA ALA A 120 -9.05 -1.21 35.66
C ALA A 120 -9.84 -1.71 34.44
N ARG A 121 -10.14 -0.85 33.48
CA ARG A 121 -10.88 -1.22 32.25
C ARG A 121 -10.13 -2.22 31.37
N ASN A 122 -8.80 -2.09 31.28
CA ASN A 122 -7.96 -2.99 30.49
C ASN A 122 -7.70 -4.35 31.17
N GLN A 123 -7.99 -4.50 32.47
CA GLN A 123 -7.85 -5.78 33.16
C GLN A 123 -9.03 -6.73 32.91
N PHE A 124 -10.18 -6.20 32.48
CA PHE A 124 -11.41 -6.98 32.25
C PHE A 124 -11.66 -7.32 30.76
N ASN A 125 -10.77 -6.90 29.86
CA ASN A 125 -10.73 -7.27 28.45
C ASN A 125 -9.53 -8.16 28.18
#